data_AF-A0A6G7PVB0-F1
#
_entry.id   AF-A0A6G7PVB0-F1
#
_cell.length_a   1.000
_cell.length_b   1.000
_cell.length_c   1.000
_cell.angle_alpha   90.00
_cell.angle_beta   90.00
_cell.angle_gamma   90.00
#
_symmetry.space_group_name_H-M   'P 1'
#
loop_
_entity.id
_entity.type
_entity.pdbx_description
1 polymer ?
#
loop_
_entity_poly.entity_id
_entity_poly.type
_entity_poly.pdbx_seq_one_letter_code
_entity_poly.pdbx_strand_id
1 'polypeptide(L)' 'MNKEEIEAVLNELMYQGIIVGYEIPLTEIPLRVKVLVSSSTPDLQRRLKEALPGVSLEIEETGPIEAQ' A
#
# COMPACT_ATOMS: atom_id res chain seq x y z
N MET A 1 1.94 -0.50 14.79
CA MET A 1 2.55 0.50 13.88
C MET A 1 1.73 1.77 13.98
N ASN A 2 2.40 2.91 14.05
CA ASN A 2 1.78 4.23 14.03
C ASN A 2 1.67 4.77 12.59
N LYS A 3 0.84 5.80 12.37
CA LYS A 3 0.61 6.39 11.04
C LYS A 3 1.91 6.77 10.32
N GLU A 4 2.83 7.46 11.02
CA GLU A 4 4.11 7.90 10.45
C GLU A 4 4.99 6.74 9.98
N GLU A 5 5.01 5.62 10.73
CA GLU A 5 5.77 4.43 10.34
C GLU A 5 5.18 3.79 9.08
N ILE A 6 3.84 3.72 9.01
CA ILE A 6 3.13 3.20 7.84
C ILE A 6 3.40 4.08 6.61
N GLU A 7 3.33 5.41 6.75
CA GLU A 7 3.66 6.37 5.67
C GLU A 7 5.11 6.21 5.21
N ALA A 8 6.06 6.06 6.13
CA ALA A 8 7.47 5.86 5.79
C ALA A 8 7.68 4.58 4.95
N VAL A 9 7.09 3.46 5.37
CA VAL A 9 7.17 2.19 4.64
C VAL A 9 6.49 2.30 3.27
N LEU A 10 5.29 2.88 3.19
CA LEU A 10 4.58 3.03 1.92
C LEU A 10 5.31 3.95 0.94
N ASN A 11 5.91 5.04 1.42
CA ASN A 11 6.76 5.90 0.60
C ASN A 11 7.98 5.14 0.06
N GLU A 12 8.61 4.29 0.88
CA GLU A 12 9.72 3.46 0.44
C GLU A 12 9.29 2.46 -0.64
N LEU A 13 8.14 1.80 -0.46
CA LEU A 13 7.57 0.87 -1.44
C LEU A 13 7.24 1.59 -2.77
N MET A 14 6.78 2.84 -2.69
CA MET A 14 6.53 3.66 -3.88
C MET A 14 7.82 4.03 -4.60
N TYR A 15 8.87 4.42 -3.86
CA TYR A 15 10.19 4.70 -4.41
C TYR A 15 10.82 3.47 -5.09
N GLN A 16 10.58 2.27 -4.53
CA GLN A 16 11.00 0.99 -5.13
C GLN A 16 10.17 0.58 -6.35
N GLY A 17 9.11 1.30 -6.70
CA GLY A 17 8.19 0.96 -7.79
C GLY A 17 7.30 -0.26 -7.50
N ILE A 18 7.15 -0.64 -6.23
CA ILE A 18 6.33 -1.78 -5.79
C ILE A 18 4.84 -1.39 -5.80
N ILE A 19 4.55 -0.16 -5.40
CA ILE A 19 3.21 0.43 -5.39
C ILE A 19 3.25 1.75 -6.18
N VAL A 20 2.10 2.18 -6.68
CA VAL A 20 1.98 3.45 -7.41
C VAL A 20 1.37 4.56 -6.56
N GLY A 21 0.73 4.20 -5.45
CA GLY A 21 0.02 5.13 -4.58
C GLY A 21 -0.47 4.42 -3.32
N TYR A 22 -0.89 5.20 -2.32
CA TYR A 22 -1.56 4.67 -1.13
C TYR A 22 -2.48 5.72 -0.52
N GLU A 23 -3.46 5.26 0.24
CA GLU A 23 -4.42 6.08 0.97
C GLU A 23 -4.58 5.50 2.39
N ILE A 24 -4.44 6.36 3.41
CA ILE A 24 -4.56 5.98 4.82
C ILE A 24 -5.74 6.75 5.42
N PRO A 25 -6.93 6.15 5.55
CA PRO A 25 -8.05 6.77 6.26
C PRO A 25 -7.67 7.07 7.71
N LEU A 26 -7.84 8.34 8.10
CA LEU A 26 -7.48 8.87 9.42
C LEU A 26 -8.40 8.37 10.57
N THR A 27 -9.52 7.72 10.25
CA THR A 27 -10.63 7.49 11.19
C THR A 27 -11.04 6.03 11.40
N GLU A 28 -10.37 5.05 10.77
CA GLU A 28 -10.69 3.63 10.97
C GLU A 28 -9.68 2.96 11.91
N ILE A 29 -10.19 2.35 13.00
CA ILE A 29 -9.44 1.43 13.86
C ILE A 29 -10.12 0.05 13.72
N PRO A 30 -9.40 -1.00 13.26
CA PRO A 30 -8.00 -1.02 12.90
C PRO A 30 -7.69 -0.16 11.66
N LEU A 31 -6.49 0.45 11.64
CA LEU A 31 -5.99 1.24 10.51
C LEU A 31 -6.08 0.41 9.24
N ARG A 32 -6.99 0.79 8.36
CA ARG A 32 -7.05 0.28 7.00
C ARG A 32 -6.15 1.14 6.13
N VAL A 33 -5.41 0.50 5.23
CA VAL A 33 -4.57 1.18 4.27
C VAL A 33 -4.94 0.65 2.91
N LYS A 34 -5.33 1.56 2.03
CA LYS A 34 -5.56 1.26 0.63
C LYS A 34 -4.25 1.46 -0.12
N VAL A 35 -3.81 0.44 -0.85
CA VAL A 35 -2.58 0.46 -1.63
C VAL A 35 -2.95 0.33 -3.09
N LEU A 36 -2.50 1.29 -3.90
CA LEU A 36 -2.69 1.30 -5.33
C LEU A 36 -1.48 0.62 -5.99
N VAL A 37 -1.73 -0.37 -6.83
CA VAL A 37 -0.71 -1.12 -7.56
C VAL A 37 -1.03 -1.12 -9.06
N SER A 38 0.00 -1.22 -9.89
CA SER A 38 -0.20 -1.36 -11.35
C SER A 38 -0.60 -2.78 -11.74
N SER A 39 -0.10 -3.79 -11.01
CA SER A 39 -0.51 -5.19 -11.16
C SER A 39 -0.50 -5.91 -9.82
N SER A 40 -1.64 -6.50 -9.44
CA SER A 40 -1.81 -7.24 -8.19
C SER A 40 -1.35 -8.69 -8.36
N THR A 41 -0.10 -8.97 -8.01
CA THR A 41 0.45 -10.33 -8.01
C THR A 41 0.44 -10.94 -6.61
N PRO A 42 0.31 -12.28 -6.45
CA PRO A 42 0.37 -12.93 -5.14
C PRO A 42 1.67 -12.65 -4.37
N ASP A 43 2.78 -12.50 -5.08
CA ASP A 43 4.08 -12.13 -4.50
C ASP A 43 4.04 -10.71 -3.92
N LEU A 44 3.50 -9.75 -4.68
CA LEU A 44 3.30 -8.38 -4.23
C LEU A 44 2.41 -8.31 -2.98
N GLN A 45 1.27 -8.99 -2.98
CA GLN A 45 0.38 -9.00 -1.82
C GLN A 45 1.07 -9.56 -0.57
N ARG A 46 1.92 -10.58 -0.75
CA ARG A 46 2.72 -11.16 0.33
C ARG A 46 3.74 -10.14 0.85
N ARG A 47 4.52 -9.51 -0.04
CA ARG A 47 5.51 -8.48 0.31
C ARG A 47 4.87 -7.31 1.06
N LEU A 48 3.69 -6.86 0.64
CA LEU A 48 2.94 -5.79 1.31
C LEU A 48 2.50 -6.21 2.73
N LYS A 49 1.98 -7.42 2.91
CA LYS A 49 1.60 -7.96 4.23
C LYS A 49 2.81 -8.14 5.15
N GLU A 50 3.96 -8.53 4.61
CA GLU A 50 5.21 -8.65 5.38
C GLU A 50 5.78 -7.28 5.76
N ALA A 51 5.68 -6.27 4.87
CA ALA A 51 6.14 -4.91 5.13
C ALA A 51 5.24 -4.15 6.13
N LEU A 52 3.94 -4.42 6.13
CA LEU A 52 2.95 -3.77 7.00
C LEU A 52 2.24 -4.81 7.90
N PRO A 53 2.97 -5.44 8.84
CA PRO A 53 2.40 -6.47 9.70
C PRO A 53 1.35 -5.88 10.65
N GLY A 54 0.17 -6.50 10.68
CA GLY A 54 -0.93 -6.09 11.55
C GLY A 54 -1.75 -4.91 11.04
N VAL A 55 -1.51 -4.44 9.81
CA VAL A 55 -2.34 -3.45 9.12
C VAL A 55 -3.35 -4.15 8.22
N SER A 56 -4.59 -3.67 8.20
CA SER A 56 -5.59 -4.16 7.25
C SER A 56 -5.34 -3.53 5.88
N LEU A 57 -4.68 -4.27 4.99
CA LEU A 57 -4.34 -3.81 3.65
C LEU A 57 -5.46 -4.11 2.66
N GLU A 58 -5.93 -3.08 1.97
CA GLU A 58 -6.78 -3.19 0.78
C GLU A 58 -5.91 -2.90 -0.45
N ILE A 59 -5.87 -3.82 -1.41
CA ILE A 59 -5.02 -3.69 -2.59
C ILE A 59 -5.92 -3.47 -3.80
N GLU A 60 -5.79 -2.30 -4.42
CA GLU A 60 -6.52 -1.93 -5.61
C GLU A 60 -5.59 -1.91 -6.82
N GLU A 61 -5.91 -2.71 -7.83
CA GLU A 61 -5.22 -2.68 -9.12
C GLU A 61 -5.81 -1.55 -9.96
N THR A 62 -5.00 -0.54 -10.26
CA THR A 62 -5.43 0.65 -11.00
C THR A 62 -5.28 0.50 -12.52
N GLY A 63 -4.86 -0.68 -13.00
CA GLY A 63 -4.46 -0.89 -14.39
C GLY A 63 -3.16 -0.14 -14.73
N PRO A 64 -2.74 -0.10 -16.01
CA PRO A 64 -1.72 0.85 -16.42
C PRO A 64 -2.25 2.26 -16.11
N ILE A 65 -1.55 3.00 -15.26
CA ILE A 65 -1.82 4.42 -15.09
C ILE A 65 -1.68 5.03 -16.48
N GLU A 66 -2.78 5.50 -17.06
CA GLU A 66 -2.74 6.36 -18.23
C GLU A 66 -1.95 7.60 -17.80
N ALA A 67 -0.66 7.61 -18.11
CA ALA A 67 0.17 8.77 -17.98
C ALA A 67 -0.47 9.85 -18.83
N GLN A 68 -0.93 10.94 -18.19
CA GLN A 68 -1.15 12.19 -18.90
C GLN A 68 0.17 12.67 -19.52
#